data_AF-A0A9K3CZ47-F1
#
_entry.id   AF-A0A9K3CZ47-F1
#
_cell.length_a   1.000
_cell.length_b   1.000
_cell.length_c   1.000
_cell.angle_alpha   90.00
_cell.angle_beta   90.00
_cell.angle_gamma   90.00
#
_symmetry.space_group_name_H-M   'P 1'
#
loop_
_entity.id
_entity.type
_entity.pdbx_description
1 polymer ?
#
loop_
_entity_poly.entity_id
_entity_poly.type
_entity_poly.pdbx_seq_one_letter_code
_entity_poly.pdbx_strand_id
1 'polypeptide(L)'
;MLEALIRHRLSGHPTLAHVSVRSAAPAFDTDCGTLQFQCDEFALDLGDIVVHLEGGASVLYNAVLNTLIDLFQDLFTEQLDQLIADSFLVSLNAMCADETRYMYLKDGVRGDFRFVEPGLVIEDNYISVYLTGYGFPLSVGPSWDGWVQDGLLPKDMEGQVNDEDTQFEISRSVYESILDAGIAAGTLGGVIDPRTVTDPMALSLLTTSTLASVCPGLYEAYPEGEIYLELVPSAETVPSMTVMASAAYLNVTGTVSVSVLDRDDLQEAFQIGYSA
;
A
#
# COMPACT_ATOMS: atom_id res chain seq x y z
N MET A 1 4.02 8.53 19.84
CA MET A 1 4.94 7.38 19.63
C MET A 1 6.38 7.66 20.09
N LEU A 2 7.00 8.78 19.68
CA LEU A 2 8.35 9.20 20.10
C LEU A 2 8.52 9.34 21.63
N GLU A 3 7.57 10.01 22.27
CA GLU A 3 7.55 10.20 23.73
C GLU A 3 7.42 8.86 24.49
N ALA A 4 6.66 7.91 23.94
CA ALA A 4 6.47 6.59 24.54
C ALA A 4 7.75 5.73 24.50
N LEU A 5 8.52 5.82 23.40
CA LEU A 5 9.79 5.10 23.23
C LEU A 5 10.90 5.66 24.13
N ILE A 6 10.94 6.99 24.33
CA ILE A 6 11.87 7.64 25.28
C ILE A 6 11.51 7.27 26.73
N ARG A 7 10.22 7.30 27.10
CA ARG A 7 9.74 6.88 28.44
C ARG A 7 10.04 5.41 28.73
N HIS A 8 9.93 4.51 27.74
CA HIS A 8 10.21 3.09 27.93
C HIS A 8 11.70 2.83 28.25
N ARG A 9 12.65 3.54 27.63
CA ARG A 9 14.09 3.40 27.93
C ARG A 9 14.54 4.11 29.22
N LEU A 10 13.82 5.15 29.65
CA LEU A 10 14.11 5.89 30.88
C LEU A 10 13.34 5.38 32.11
N SER A 11 12.57 4.31 31.97
CA SER A 11 11.61 3.77 32.98
C SER A 11 12.21 3.28 34.31
N GLY A 12 13.51 3.45 34.55
CA GLY A 12 14.16 3.23 35.84
C GLY A 12 14.28 4.48 36.73
N HIS A 13 14.05 5.69 36.20
CA HIS A 13 14.29 6.95 36.92
C HIS A 13 13.11 7.93 36.78
N PRO A 14 12.73 8.66 37.85
CA PRO A 14 11.77 9.76 37.75
C PRO A 14 12.26 10.75 36.69
N THR A 15 11.37 11.11 35.77
CA THR A 15 11.62 11.79 34.49
C THR A 15 12.53 13.02 34.66
N LEU A 16 13.81 12.91 34.25
CA LEU A 16 14.83 13.95 34.38
C LEU A 16 15.05 14.77 33.10
N ALA A 17 14.35 14.45 32.01
CA ALA A 17 14.47 15.17 30.75
C ALA A 17 13.12 15.20 30.02
N HIS A 18 12.69 16.39 29.63
CA HIS A 18 11.60 16.58 28.67
C HIS A 18 12.21 16.76 27.29
N VAL A 19 11.96 15.80 26.41
CA VAL A 19 12.37 15.88 25.00
C VAL A 19 11.17 16.37 24.20
N SER A 20 11.33 17.51 23.52
CA SER A 20 10.31 18.05 22.62
C SER A 20 10.88 18.27 21.22
N VAL A 21 10.25 17.66 20.21
CA VAL A 21 10.46 18.04 18.82
C VAL A 21 9.50 19.19 18.53
N ARG A 22 10.04 20.38 18.24
CA ARG A 22 9.22 21.60 18.09
C ARG A 22 8.81 21.85 16.64
N SER A 23 9.65 21.43 15.70
CA SER A 23 9.36 21.47 14.28
C SER A 23 9.93 20.24 13.59
N ALA A 24 9.06 19.50 12.91
CA ALA A 24 9.45 18.51 11.93
C ALA A 24 8.67 18.80 10.65
N ALA A 25 9.36 19.26 9.62
CA ALA A 25 8.75 19.48 8.32
C ALA A 25 8.95 18.22 7.45
N PRO A 26 7.87 17.67 6.88
CA PRO A 26 8.01 16.71 5.79
C PRO A 26 8.58 17.45 4.57
N ALA A 27 9.73 17.01 4.09
CA ALA A 27 10.28 17.40 2.80
C ALA A 27 9.91 16.32 1.77
N PHE A 28 9.28 16.72 0.67
CA PHE A 28 8.95 15.82 -0.42
C PHE A 28 10.09 15.76 -1.43
N ASP A 29 10.66 14.57 -1.63
CA ASP A 29 11.60 14.35 -2.72
C ASP A 29 10.82 13.97 -3.97
N THR A 30 10.64 14.96 -4.84
CA THR A 30 9.88 14.85 -6.10
C THR A 30 10.50 13.83 -7.07
N ASP A 31 11.80 13.57 -6.99
CA ASP A 31 12.51 12.72 -7.94
C ASP A 31 12.29 11.23 -7.61
N CYS A 32 12.21 10.88 -6.32
CA CYS A 32 11.99 9.50 -5.90
C CYS A 32 10.57 9.21 -5.38
N GLY A 33 9.73 10.23 -5.17
CA GLY A 33 8.37 10.09 -4.65
C GLY A 33 8.37 9.55 -3.22
N THR A 34 9.37 9.95 -2.43
CA THR A 34 9.52 9.54 -1.03
C THR A 34 9.32 10.74 -0.11
N LEU A 35 8.84 10.45 1.09
CA LEU A 35 8.74 11.44 2.15
C LEU A 35 10.02 11.42 2.97
N GLN A 36 10.65 12.58 3.14
CA GLN A 36 11.79 12.76 4.03
C GLN A 36 11.35 13.59 5.23
N PHE A 37 11.53 13.05 6.42
CA PHE A 37 11.39 13.79 7.66
C PHE A 37 12.69 14.51 7.97
N GLN A 38 12.59 15.82 8.20
CA GLN A 38 13.65 16.65 8.72
C GLN A 38 13.23 17.18 10.09
N CYS A 39 14.16 17.21 11.04
CA CYS A 39 13.96 17.85 12.34
C CYS A 39 14.73 19.17 12.31
N ASP A 40 14.00 20.27 12.17
CA ASP A 40 14.61 21.60 12.06
C ASP A 40 14.92 22.20 13.44
N GLU A 41 14.06 21.89 14.41
CA GLU A 41 14.22 22.37 15.79
C GLU A 41 14.01 21.25 16.80
N PHE A 42 15.11 20.92 17.48
CA PHE A 42 15.11 20.05 18.63
C PHE A 42 15.37 20.86 19.90
N ALA A 43 14.65 20.55 20.97
CA ALA A 43 14.90 21.14 22.27
C ALA A 43 14.92 20.06 23.34
N LEU A 44 15.99 20.07 24.11
CA LEU A 44 16.16 19.27 25.32
C LEU A 44 16.06 20.19 26.54
N ASP A 45 15.12 19.88 27.43
CA ASP A 45 15.05 20.54 28.74
C ASP A 45 15.50 19.52 29.79
N LEU A 46 16.69 19.74 30.33
CA LEU A 46 17.28 18.92 31.39
C LEU A 46 16.83 19.46 32.74
N GLY A 47 16.24 18.59 33.57
CA GLY A 47 15.98 18.90 34.96
C GLY A 47 17.27 19.00 35.79
N ASP A 48 17.13 18.96 37.12
CA ASP A 48 18.27 19.11 38.04
C ASP A 48 19.34 18.03 37.82
N ILE A 49 20.58 18.45 37.52
CA ILE A 49 21.75 17.58 37.48
C ILE A 49 22.35 17.47 38.88
N VAL A 50 22.17 16.31 39.51
CA VAL A 50 22.73 16.03 40.84
C VAL A 50 24.08 15.33 40.69
N VAL A 51 25.16 15.98 41.12
CA VAL A 51 26.50 15.38 41.15
C VAL A 51 26.80 14.80 42.53
N HIS A 52 26.99 13.48 42.59
CA HIS A 52 27.41 12.79 43.81
C HIS A 52 28.94 12.72 43.86
N LEU A 53 29.55 13.41 44.84
CA LEU A 53 30.99 13.36 45.09
C LEU A 53 31.27 12.51 46.35
N GLU A 54 32.02 11.43 46.20
CA GLU A 54 32.55 10.70 47.36
C GLU A 54 33.67 11.54 48.01
N GLY A 55 33.52 11.91 49.28
CA GLY A 55 34.61 12.45 50.10
C GLY A 55 34.51 13.92 50.56
N GLY A 56 33.42 14.63 50.33
CA GLY A 56 33.14 15.95 50.94
C GLY A 56 34.13 17.05 50.54
N ALA A 57 33.98 17.61 49.33
CA ALA A 57 34.81 18.71 48.83
C ALA A 57 34.16 20.10 49.01
N SER A 58 35.01 21.13 49.13
CA SER A 58 34.72 22.51 49.60
C SER A 58 34.22 23.51 48.54
N VAL A 59 33.95 24.77 48.92
CA VAL A 59 33.38 25.87 48.12
C VAL A 59 34.07 26.17 46.77
N LEU A 60 35.39 25.96 46.64
CA LEU A 60 36.14 26.13 45.37
C LEU A 60 35.70 25.12 44.30
N TYR A 61 35.09 24.01 44.73
CA TYR A 61 34.53 22.97 43.88
C TYR A 61 33.24 23.42 43.21
N ASN A 62 32.42 24.29 43.84
CA ASN A 62 31.12 24.69 43.29
C ASN A 62 31.23 25.47 41.98
N ALA A 63 32.25 26.34 41.84
CA ALA A 63 32.45 27.09 40.60
C ALA A 63 32.88 26.18 39.44
N VAL A 64 33.82 25.26 39.70
CA VAL A 64 34.27 24.26 38.72
C VAL A 64 33.14 23.29 38.39
N LEU A 65 32.34 22.90 39.39
CA LEU A 65 31.20 22.01 39.21
C LEU A 65 30.11 22.65 38.35
N ASN A 66 29.77 23.91 38.58
CA ASN A 66 28.79 24.63 37.76
C ASN A 66 29.28 24.74 36.31
N THR A 67 30.54 25.12 36.08
CA THR A 67 31.09 25.18 34.72
C THR A 67 31.15 23.82 34.04
N LEU A 68 31.44 22.74 34.77
CA LEU A 68 31.42 21.37 34.24
C LEU A 68 30.00 20.89 33.96
N ILE A 69 29.02 21.29 34.76
CA ILE A 69 27.60 20.99 34.54
C ILE A 69 27.13 21.71 33.27
N ASP A 70 27.41 22.99 33.11
CA ASP A 70 27.04 23.75 31.91
C ASP A 70 27.65 23.10 30.66
N LEU A 71 28.96 22.80 30.71
CA LEU A 71 29.66 22.17 29.58
C LEU A 71 29.19 20.73 29.31
N PHE A 72 28.79 20.00 30.34
CA PHE A 72 28.17 18.69 30.20
C PHE A 72 26.79 18.79 29.56
N GLN A 73 25.97 19.77 29.96
CA GLN A 73 24.65 19.98 29.37
C GLN A 73 24.76 20.33 27.89
N ASP A 74 25.67 21.23 27.53
CA ASP A 74 25.92 21.60 26.13
C ASP A 74 26.35 20.37 25.31
N LEU A 75 27.37 19.63 25.80
CA LEU A 75 27.91 18.48 25.08
C LEU A 75 26.93 17.31 25.02
N PHE A 76 26.15 17.09 26.07
CA PHE A 76 25.12 16.05 26.12
C PHE A 76 23.96 16.38 25.18
N THR A 77 23.54 17.64 25.12
CA THR A 77 22.52 18.11 24.17
C THR A 77 23.00 17.91 22.74
N GLU A 78 24.21 18.38 22.42
CA GLU A 78 24.80 18.20 21.08
C GLU A 78 24.88 16.73 20.67
N GLN A 79 25.32 15.84 21.57
CA GLN A 79 25.37 14.40 21.29
C GLN A 79 23.99 13.75 21.14
N LEU A 80 23.00 14.19 21.91
CA LEU A 80 21.63 13.67 21.81
C LEU A 80 20.96 14.13 20.52
N ASP A 81 21.14 15.40 20.14
CA ASP A 81 20.67 15.98 18.89
C ASP A 81 21.24 15.19 17.72
N GLN A 82 22.54 14.95 17.74
CA GLN A 82 23.21 14.20 16.70
C GLN A 82 22.74 12.73 16.65
N LEU A 83 22.53 12.08 17.80
CA LEU A 83 21.99 10.71 17.83
C LEU A 83 20.57 10.64 17.24
N ILE A 84 19.71 11.60 17.55
CA ILE A 84 18.33 11.64 17.03
C ILE A 84 18.33 11.95 15.54
N ALA A 85 19.11 12.93 15.10
CA ALA A 85 19.25 13.25 13.68
C ALA A 85 19.84 12.07 12.89
N ASP A 86 20.95 11.50 13.35
CA ASP A 86 21.71 10.49 12.60
C ASP A 86 21.07 9.09 12.70
N SER A 87 20.40 8.73 13.79
CA SER A 87 19.85 7.39 13.96
C SER A 87 18.35 7.33 13.74
N PHE A 88 17.58 8.25 14.33
CA PHE A 88 16.13 8.16 14.28
C PHE A 88 15.58 8.65 12.94
N LEU A 89 15.97 9.84 12.47
CA LEU A 89 15.48 10.34 11.17
C LEU A 89 15.97 9.47 10.02
N VAL A 90 17.23 9.02 10.05
CA VAL A 90 17.76 8.10 9.03
C VAL A 90 16.96 6.80 9.01
N SER A 91 16.66 6.21 10.17
CA SER A 91 15.86 4.97 10.22
C SER A 91 14.42 5.20 9.78
N LEU A 92 13.80 6.31 10.21
CA LEU A 92 12.43 6.65 9.82
C LEU A 92 12.32 6.89 8.31
N ASN A 93 13.25 7.66 7.75
CA ASN A 93 13.33 7.92 6.31
C ASN A 93 13.61 6.64 5.52
N ALA A 94 14.47 5.76 6.04
CA ALA A 94 14.70 4.45 5.42
C ALA A 94 13.42 3.59 5.41
N MET A 95 12.69 3.53 6.53
CA MET A 95 11.41 2.81 6.60
C MET A 95 10.38 3.37 5.61
N CYS A 96 10.22 4.69 5.58
CA CYS A 96 9.28 5.35 4.66
C CYS A 96 9.69 5.27 3.19
N ALA A 97 10.98 5.09 2.89
CA ALA A 97 11.48 4.93 1.52
C ALA A 97 11.38 3.49 1.01
N ASP A 98 11.55 2.48 1.86
CA ASP A 98 11.67 1.07 1.45
C ASP A 98 10.32 0.34 1.36
N GLU A 99 9.38 0.61 2.27
CA GLU A 99 8.16 -0.20 2.39
C GLU A 99 7.00 0.22 1.48
N THR A 100 6.93 1.50 1.06
CA THR A 100 5.72 2.04 0.41
C THR A 100 5.84 2.22 -1.09
N ARG A 101 7.04 2.13 -1.70
CA ARG A 101 7.18 2.52 -3.11
C ARG A 101 6.54 1.53 -4.08
N TYR A 102 6.86 0.24 -3.92
CA TYR A 102 6.33 -0.82 -4.78
C TYR A 102 5.87 -1.99 -3.93
N MET A 103 4.56 -2.18 -3.84
CA MET A 103 3.99 -3.33 -3.16
C MET A 103 3.73 -4.44 -4.15
N TYR A 104 4.18 -5.66 -3.82
CA TYR A 104 3.74 -6.85 -4.53
C TYR A 104 2.28 -7.09 -4.18
N LEU A 105 1.43 -7.13 -5.19
CA LEU A 105 0.04 -7.49 -5.01
C LEU A 105 -0.06 -9.02 -5.18
N LYS A 106 -0.40 -9.48 -6.37
CA LYS A 106 -0.58 -10.91 -6.66
C LYS A 106 -0.29 -11.21 -8.13
N ASP A 107 0.10 -12.45 -8.40
CA ASP A 107 0.06 -13.05 -9.74
C ASP A 107 0.65 -12.11 -10.83
N GLY A 108 1.91 -11.69 -10.65
CA GLY A 108 2.60 -10.85 -11.64
C GLY A 108 2.16 -9.38 -11.69
N VAL A 109 1.33 -8.90 -10.76
CA VAL A 109 0.94 -7.48 -10.63
C VAL A 109 1.64 -6.83 -9.44
N ARG A 110 2.09 -5.59 -9.61
CA ARG A 110 2.61 -4.72 -8.54
C ARG A 110 1.81 -3.42 -8.47
N GLY A 111 1.80 -2.80 -7.30
CA GLY A 111 1.27 -1.45 -7.11
C GLY A 111 2.40 -0.45 -6.86
N ASP A 112 2.33 0.72 -7.47
CA ASP A 112 3.13 1.90 -7.18
C ASP A 112 2.36 2.81 -6.23
N PHE A 113 2.90 2.99 -5.02
CA PHE A 113 2.32 3.80 -3.96
C PHE A 113 3.28 4.89 -3.50
N ARG A 114 3.98 5.52 -4.46
CA ARG A 114 4.75 6.73 -4.20
C ARG A 114 3.87 7.86 -3.67
N PHE A 115 4.46 8.73 -2.87
CA PHE A 115 3.81 9.94 -2.41
C PHE A 115 3.54 10.90 -3.59
N VAL A 116 2.40 11.61 -3.58
CA VAL A 116 2.02 12.63 -4.57
C VAL A 116 1.84 13.97 -3.89
N GLU A 117 2.27 15.08 -4.49
CA GLU A 117 2.16 16.41 -3.87
C GLU A 117 0.72 16.75 -3.43
N PRO A 118 0.52 17.28 -2.19
CA PRO A 118 1.52 17.72 -1.21
C PRO A 118 2.21 16.59 -0.40
N GLY A 119 1.84 15.34 -0.63
CA GLY A 119 2.43 14.12 -0.05
C GLY A 119 1.88 13.84 1.34
N LEU A 120 1.93 14.85 2.20
CA LEU A 120 1.48 14.79 3.57
C LEU A 120 0.90 16.14 4.00
N VAL A 121 -0.24 16.10 4.70
CA VAL A 121 -0.89 17.28 5.28
C VAL A 121 -1.12 17.00 6.77
N ILE A 122 -0.61 17.89 7.62
CA ILE A 122 -0.77 17.80 9.08
C ILE A 122 -1.83 18.80 9.49
N GLU A 123 -2.90 18.30 10.11
CA GLU A 123 -3.98 19.09 10.70
C GLU A 123 -4.00 18.84 12.22
N ASP A 124 -4.75 19.65 12.97
CA ASP A 124 -4.76 19.62 14.44
C ASP A 124 -5.08 18.22 15.03
N ASN A 125 -5.86 17.39 14.31
CA ASN A 125 -6.37 16.12 14.82
C ASN A 125 -6.02 14.90 13.94
N TYR A 126 -5.37 15.10 12.78
CA TYR A 126 -5.04 13.99 11.88
C TYR A 126 -3.87 14.33 10.95
N ILE A 127 -3.26 13.28 10.40
CA ILE A 127 -2.22 13.37 9.36
C ILE A 127 -2.77 12.67 8.13
N SER A 128 -2.87 13.39 7.02
CA SER A 128 -3.27 12.82 5.72
C SER A 128 -2.05 12.51 4.89
N VAL A 129 -2.03 11.34 4.25
CA VAL A 129 -0.96 10.92 3.32
C VAL A 129 -1.57 10.64 1.96
N TYR A 130 -1.00 11.23 0.92
CA TYR A 130 -1.48 11.11 -0.45
C TYR A 130 -0.49 10.27 -1.26
N LEU A 131 -0.98 9.18 -1.84
CA LEU A 131 -0.20 8.22 -2.60
C LEU A 131 -0.77 8.08 -4.02
N THR A 132 0.06 7.65 -4.96
CA THR A 132 -0.34 7.46 -6.36
C THR A 132 -1.40 6.36 -6.54
N GLY A 133 -1.20 5.21 -5.89
CA GLY A 133 -2.09 4.05 -5.98
C GLY A 133 -2.27 3.52 -7.41
N TYR A 134 -1.24 2.96 -8.02
CA TYR A 134 -1.29 2.53 -9.42
C TYR A 134 -0.82 1.08 -9.63
N GLY A 135 -1.69 0.23 -10.17
CA GLY A 135 -1.37 -1.15 -10.55
C GLY A 135 -0.64 -1.24 -11.90
N PHE A 136 0.38 -2.10 -12.00
CA PHE A 136 1.08 -2.38 -13.25
C PHE A 136 1.56 -3.85 -13.32
N PRO A 137 1.62 -4.44 -14.53
CA PRO A 137 2.14 -5.79 -14.72
C PRO A 137 3.67 -5.78 -14.56
N LEU A 138 4.20 -6.77 -13.82
CA LEU A 138 5.62 -6.93 -13.50
C LEU A 138 6.50 -7.02 -14.74
N SER A 139 5.97 -7.59 -15.83
CA SER A 139 6.67 -7.75 -17.11
C SER A 139 6.92 -6.43 -17.85
N VAL A 140 6.11 -5.39 -17.59
CA VAL A 140 6.18 -4.09 -18.27
C VAL A 140 6.83 -3.03 -17.38
N GLY A 141 6.58 -3.10 -16.06
CA GLY A 141 6.98 -2.05 -15.13
C GLY A 141 5.98 -0.89 -15.10
N PRO A 142 6.22 0.11 -14.23
CA PRO A 142 5.29 1.22 -14.07
C PRO A 142 5.33 2.15 -15.30
N SER A 143 4.17 2.41 -15.90
CA SER A 143 3.96 3.42 -16.95
C SER A 143 2.83 4.36 -16.54
N TRP A 144 3.09 5.67 -16.57
CA TRP A 144 2.16 6.72 -16.14
C TRP A 144 1.36 7.33 -17.29
N ASP A 145 1.72 6.98 -18.53
CA ASP A 145 1.13 7.56 -19.72
C ASP A 145 -0.33 7.08 -19.87
N GLY A 146 -1.28 7.99 -19.74
CA GLY A 146 -2.69 7.77 -20.06
C GLY A 146 -3.63 7.51 -18.88
N TRP A 147 -3.15 7.48 -17.64
CA TRP A 147 -4.02 7.30 -16.48
C TRP A 147 -4.54 8.63 -15.93
N VAL A 148 -5.87 8.71 -15.76
CA VAL A 148 -6.53 9.84 -15.12
C VAL A 148 -6.43 9.65 -13.61
N GLN A 149 -5.74 10.56 -12.93
CA GLN A 149 -5.82 10.65 -11.48
C GLN A 149 -7.18 11.26 -11.12
N ASP A 150 -8.08 10.41 -10.61
CA ASP A 150 -9.23 10.89 -9.85
C ASP A 150 -8.66 11.50 -8.56
N GLY A 151 -8.34 12.79 -8.60
CA GLY A 151 -7.81 13.49 -7.44
C GLY A 151 -8.85 13.51 -6.33
N LEU A 152 -8.68 12.65 -5.32
CA LEU A 152 -9.35 12.82 -4.04
C LEU A 152 -8.70 14.03 -3.38
N LEU A 153 -9.47 15.12 -3.27
CA LEU A 153 -8.97 16.34 -2.64
C LEU A 153 -9.23 16.29 -1.13
N PRO A 154 -8.29 16.78 -0.30
CA PRO A 154 -8.41 16.81 1.16
C PRO A 154 -9.74 17.34 1.71
N LYS A 155 -10.43 18.19 0.95
CA LYS A 155 -11.66 18.87 1.34
C LYS A 155 -12.88 17.95 1.42
N ASP A 156 -12.82 16.77 0.82
CA ASP A 156 -13.93 15.81 0.83
C ASP A 156 -13.98 14.98 2.12
N MET A 157 -12.95 15.11 3.00
CA MET A 157 -12.85 14.39 4.28
C MET A 157 -13.19 15.22 5.52
N GLU A 158 -13.48 16.53 5.38
CA GLU A 158 -13.90 17.37 6.52
C GLU A 158 -15.21 16.83 7.13
N GLY A 159 -15.12 16.31 8.36
CA GLY A 159 -16.26 15.80 9.13
C GLY A 159 -16.34 14.27 9.24
N GLN A 160 -15.40 13.51 8.68
CA GLN A 160 -15.32 12.05 8.81
C GLN A 160 -14.34 11.57 9.90
N VAL A 161 -14.25 12.31 11.01
CA VAL A 161 -13.46 11.87 12.18
C VAL A 161 -14.22 10.74 12.88
N ASN A 162 -13.98 9.51 12.43
CA ASN A 162 -14.34 8.28 13.13
C ASN A 162 -13.28 7.95 14.19
N ASP A 163 -13.66 7.19 15.22
CA ASP A 163 -12.82 6.76 16.36
C ASP A 163 -11.67 5.76 15.98
N GLU A 164 -11.33 5.64 14.69
CA GLU A 164 -10.32 4.68 14.20
C GLU A 164 -8.93 5.32 14.13
N ASP A 165 -7.89 4.60 14.57
CA ASP A 165 -6.49 5.07 14.60
C ASP A 165 -5.90 5.30 13.20
N THR A 166 -6.46 4.67 12.15
CA THR A 166 -5.99 4.79 10.76
C THR A 166 -7.13 4.54 9.79
N GLN A 167 -7.23 5.37 8.75
CA GLN A 167 -8.23 5.23 7.68
C GLN A 167 -7.53 5.16 6.32
N PHE A 168 -8.02 4.28 5.44
CA PHE A 168 -7.57 4.17 4.06
C PHE A 168 -8.70 4.53 3.13
N GLU A 169 -8.49 5.55 2.30
CA GLU A 169 -9.36 5.85 1.18
C GLU A 169 -8.67 5.41 -0.12
N ILE A 170 -9.34 4.57 -0.88
CA ILE A 170 -8.81 4.01 -2.13
C ILE A 170 -9.69 4.54 -3.26
N SER A 171 -9.11 5.35 -4.14
CA SER A 171 -9.83 5.87 -5.29
C SER A 171 -10.25 4.75 -6.23
N ARG A 172 -11.33 4.99 -6.98
CA ARG A 172 -11.80 4.10 -8.04
C ARG A 172 -10.69 3.75 -9.04
N SER A 173 -9.90 4.75 -9.44
CA SER A 173 -8.82 4.59 -10.42
C SER A 173 -7.76 3.58 -9.96
N VAL A 174 -7.50 3.43 -8.66
CA VAL A 174 -6.59 2.41 -8.14
C VAL A 174 -7.09 1.01 -8.50
N TYR A 175 -8.36 0.71 -8.23
CA TYR A 175 -8.93 -0.59 -8.52
C TYR A 175 -8.93 -0.90 -10.02
N GLU A 176 -9.32 0.08 -10.85
CA GLU A 176 -9.32 -0.07 -12.30
C GLU A 176 -7.91 -0.33 -12.84
N SER A 177 -6.87 0.32 -12.27
CA SER A 177 -5.48 0.07 -12.67
C SER A 177 -4.96 -1.31 -12.28
N ILE A 178 -5.36 -1.82 -11.12
CA ILE A 178 -5.01 -3.19 -10.70
C ILE A 178 -5.69 -4.22 -11.61
N LEU A 179 -6.93 -3.95 -12.02
CA LEU A 179 -7.67 -4.81 -12.94
C LEU A 179 -7.03 -4.80 -14.34
N ASP A 180 -6.74 -3.63 -14.89
CA ASP A 180 -6.05 -3.51 -16.18
C ASP A 180 -4.69 -4.23 -16.16
N ALA A 181 -3.91 -4.03 -15.10
CA ALA A 181 -2.64 -4.71 -14.91
C ALA A 181 -2.80 -6.24 -14.81
N GLY A 182 -3.84 -6.73 -14.17
CA GLY A 182 -4.15 -8.16 -14.08
C GLY A 182 -4.56 -8.77 -15.43
N ILE A 183 -5.32 -8.04 -16.25
CA ILE A 183 -5.65 -8.47 -17.62
C ILE A 183 -4.38 -8.51 -18.47
N ALA A 184 -3.57 -7.45 -18.42
CA ALA A 184 -2.30 -7.37 -19.16
C ALA A 184 -1.29 -8.45 -18.72
N ALA A 185 -1.29 -8.82 -17.44
CA ALA A 185 -0.48 -9.91 -16.92
C ALA A 185 -1.03 -11.32 -17.27
N GLY A 186 -2.23 -11.40 -17.85
CA GLY A 186 -2.91 -12.67 -18.13
C GLY A 186 -3.34 -13.42 -16.87
N THR A 187 -3.48 -12.72 -15.75
CA THR A 187 -3.79 -13.33 -14.44
C THR A 187 -5.24 -13.16 -14.03
N LEU A 188 -5.96 -12.28 -14.75
CA LEU A 188 -7.40 -12.22 -14.71
C LEU A 188 -7.98 -13.04 -15.86
N GLY A 189 -8.86 -13.97 -15.49
CA GLY A 189 -9.43 -14.97 -16.38
C GLY A 189 -9.64 -16.27 -15.61
N GLY A 190 -10.14 -17.28 -16.30
CA GLY A 190 -10.34 -18.58 -15.68
C GLY A 190 -10.62 -19.66 -16.70
N VAL A 191 -10.18 -20.86 -16.39
CA VAL A 191 -10.51 -22.06 -17.17
C VAL A 191 -11.49 -22.90 -16.36
N ILE A 192 -12.64 -23.18 -16.95
CA ILE A 192 -13.58 -24.17 -16.43
C ILE A 192 -13.27 -25.48 -17.16
N ASP A 193 -12.47 -26.32 -16.50
CA ASP A 193 -12.24 -27.70 -16.92
C ASP A 193 -13.34 -28.58 -16.30
N PRO A 194 -14.15 -29.31 -17.10
CA PRO A 194 -15.16 -30.24 -16.61
C PRO A 194 -14.66 -31.18 -15.51
N ARG A 195 -13.39 -31.60 -15.58
CA ARG A 195 -12.77 -32.51 -14.60
C ARG A 195 -12.61 -31.87 -13.21
N THR A 196 -12.64 -30.54 -13.13
CA THR A 196 -12.52 -29.79 -11.88
C THR A 196 -13.87 -29.39 -11.29
N VAL A 197 -14.95 -29.54 -12.06
CA VAL A 197 -16.30 -29.17 -11.62
C VAL A 197 -16.88 -30.26 -10.73
N THR A 198 -17.19 -29.90 -9.49
CA THR A 198 -17.71 -30.86 -8.49
C THR A 198 -19.24 -30.88 -8.41
N ASP A 199 -19.91 -29.84 -8.91
CA ASP A 199 -21.36 -29.78 -8.99
C ASP A 199 -21.85 -30.62 -10.18
N PRO A 200 -22.60 -31.73 -9.95
CA PRO A 200 -23.08 -32.59 -11.02
C PRO A 200 -24.02 -31.87 -12.00
N MET A 201 -24.76 -30.85 -11.54
CA MET A 201 -25.62 -30.05 -12.42
C MET A 201 -24.77 -29.19 -13.35
N ALA A 202 -23.79 -28.48 -12.83
CA ALA A 202 -22.89 -27.66 -13.66
C ALA A 202 -22.09 -28.54 -14.65
N LEU A 203 -21.61 -29.70 -14.21
CA LEU A 203 -20.89 -30.64 -15.05
C LEU A 203 -21.76 -31.15 -16.22
N SER A 204 -23.03 -31.43 -15.98
CA SER A 204 -23.96 -31.88 -17.02
C SER A 204 -24.20 -30.83 -18.12
N LEU A 205 -23.91 -29.55 -17.85
CA LEU A 205 -24.00 -28.47 -18.82
C LEU A 205 -22.77 -28.35 -19.73
N LEU A 206 -21.65 -28.99 -19.36
CA LEU A 206 -20.36 -28.92 -20.07
C LEU A 206 -20.16 -30.11 -21.03
N THR A 207 -21.21 -30.50 -21.75
CA THR A 207 -21.16 -31.54 -22.78
C THR A 207 -21.80 -31.05 -24.08
N THR A 208 -21.30 -31.54 -25.22
CA THR A 208 -21.85 -31.19 -26.54
C THR A 208 -23.30 -31.63 -26.70
N SER A 209 -23.71 -32.72 -26.04
CA SER A 209 -25.10 -33.19 -26.01
C SER A 209 -26.05 -32.17 -25.39
N THR A 210 -25.62 -31.48 -24.33
CA THR A 210 -26.42 -30.44 -23.68
C THR A 210 -26.49 -29.17 -24.51
N LEU A 211 -25.42 -28.83 -25.23
CA LEU A 211 -25.41 -27.70 -26.18
C LEU A 211 -26.01 -28.02 -27.56
N ALA A 212 -26.44 -29.25 -27.84
CA ALA A 212 -26.90 -29.66 -29.17
C ALA A 212 -28.08 -28.80 -29.69
N SER A 213 -28.91 -28.26 -28.80
CA SER A 213 -30.03 -27.38 -29.16
C SER A 213 -29.60 -25.96 -29.55
N VAL A 214 -28.43 -25.52 -29.08
CA VAL A 214 -27.87 -24.17 -29.30
C VAL A 214 -26.82 -24.20 -30.41
N CYS A 215 -26.01 -25.25 -30.46
CA CYS A 215 -24.89 -25.44 -31.38
C CYS A 215 -24.91 -26.86 -32.00
N PRO A 216 -25.88 -27.18 -32.87
CA PRO A 216 -26.05 -28.54 -33.40
C PRO A 216 -24.83 -29.06 -34.17
N GLY A 217 -24.12 -28.18 -34.89
CA GLY A 217 -22.89 -28.56 -35.60
C GLY A 217 -21.76 -29.04 -34.68
N LEU A 218 -21.73 -28.55 -33.43
CA LEU A 218 -20.73 -29.01 -32.45
C LEU A 218 -21.01 -30.44 -32.01
N TYR A 219 -22.28 -30.76 -31.77
CA TYR A 219 -22.72 -32.12 -31.42
C TYR A 219 -22.54 -33.09 -32.58
N GLU A 220 -22.82 -32.67 -33.82
CA GLU A 220 -22.60 -33.52 -35.00
C GLU A 220 -21.13 -33.87 -35.20
N ALA A 221 -20.22 -32.92 -34.96
CA ALA A 221 -18.79 -33.14 -35.03
C ALA A 221 -18.24 -33.97 -33.85
N TYR A 222 -18.77 -33.73 -32.65
CA TYR A 222 -18.31 -34.34 -31.40
C TYR A 222 -19.51 -34.80 -30.55
N PRO A 223 -20.13 -35.96 -30.83
CA PRO A 223 -21.38 -36.38 -30.17
C PRO A 223 -21.25 -36.64 -28.66
N GLU A 224 -20.04 -36.92 -28.18
CA GLU A 224 -19.72 -37.23 -26.78
C GLU A 224 -18.61 -36.32 -26.23
N GLY A 225 -18.44 -35.13 -26.82
CA GLY A 225 -17.39 -34.18 -26.44
C GLY A 225 -17.64 -33.50 -25.09
N GLU A 226 -16.58 -33.32 -24.32
CA GLU A 226 -16.56 -32.48 -23.13
C GLU A 226 -16.21 -31.03 -23.50
N ILE A 227 -16.87 -30.07 -22.86
CA ILE A 227 -16.72 -28.64 -23.17
C ILE A 227 -15.83 -27.96 -22.15
N TYR A 228 -14.76 -27.36 -22.63
CA TYR A 228 -13.86 -26.50 -21.89
C TYR A 228 -14.23 -25.04 -22.16
N LEU A 229 -14.30 -24.25 -21.10
CA LEU A 229 -14.54 -22.82 -21.21
C LEU A 229 -13.32 -22.07 -20.70
N GLU A 230 -12.75 -21.21 -21.53
CA GLU A 230 -11.73 -20.27 -21.13
C GLU A 230 -12.33 -18.87 -21.14
N LEU A 231 -12.39 -18.24 -19.97
CA LEU A 231 -12.85 -16.87 -19.79
C LEU A 231 -11.65 -15.94 -19.87
N VAL A 232 -11.64 -15.11 -20.91
CA VAL A 232 -10.59 -14.12 -21.16
C VAL A 232 -11.22 -12.72 -21.09
N PRO A 233 -10.92 -11.93 -20.04
CA PRO A 233 -11.29 -10.52 -20.02
C PRO A 233 -10.71 -9.78 -21.23
N SER A 234 -11.46 -8.84 -21.79
CA SER A 234 -11.04 -8.10 -22.97
C SER A 234 -10.00 -7.04 -22.59
N ALA A 235 -8.81 -7.11 -23.18
CA ALA A 235 -7.80 -6.04 -23.06
C ALA A 235 -8.23 -4.73 -23.77
N GLU A 236 -9.20 -4.78 -24.69
CA GLU A 236 -9.68 -3.58 -25.41
C GLU A 236 -10.65 -2.72 -24.59
N THR A 237 -11.17 -3.25 -23.48
CA THR A 237 -12.18 -2.59 -22.65
C THR A 237 -11.71 -2.58 -21.21
N VAL A 238 -11.33 -1.40 -20.73
CA VAL A 238 -10.90 -1.21 -19.34
C VAL A 238 -12.05 -1.62 -18.42
N PRO A 239 -11.85 -2.60 -17.51
CA PRO A 239 -12.82 -2.92 -16.49
C PRO A 239 -13.18 -1.68 -15.71
N SER A 240 -14.48 -1.44 -15.52
CA SER A 240 -14.94 -0.24 -14.82
C SER A 240 -15.54 -0.60 -13.48
N MET A 241 -15.24 0.19 -12.44
CA MET A 241 -15.75 -0.06 -11.10
C MET A 241 -16.57 1.11 -10.58
N THR A 242 -17.79 0.86 -10.12
CA THR A 242 -18.62 1.88 -9.47
C THR A 242 -18.73 1.56 -7.99
N VAL A 243 -18.16 2.43 -7.15
CA VAL A 243 -18.30 2.33 -5.69
C VAL A 243 -19.54 3.12 -5.27
N MET A 244 -20.48 2.44 -4.63
CA MET A 244 -21.64 3.04 -3.97
C MET A 244 -21.54 2.80 -2.46
N ALA A 245 -22.28 3.57 -1.67
CA ALA A 245 -22.23 3.48 -0.20
C ALA A 245 -22.46 2.06 0.38
N SER A 246 -23.14 1.17 -0.35
CA SER A 246 -23.47 -0.19 0.11
C SER A 246 -22.74 -1.32 -0.64
N ALA A 247 -22.08 -1.03 -1.76
CA ALA A 247 -21.48 -2.06 -2.62
C ALA A 247 -20.50 -1.47 -3.64
N ALA A 248 -19.54 -2.27 -4.07
CA ALA A 248 -18.75 -2.02 -5.27
C ALA A 248 -19.28 -2.90 -6.41
N TYR A 249 -19.51 -2.28 -7.57
CA TYR A 249 -19.95 -2.96 -8.79
C TYR A 249 -18.80 -2.95 -9.77
N LEU A 250 -18.40 -4.12 -10.24
CA LEU A 250 -17.37 -4.28 -11.25
C LEU A 250 -18.04 -4.68 -12.56
N ASN A 251 -17.81 -3.91 -13.62
CA ASN A 251 -18.22 -4.27 -14.96
C ASN A 251 -17.00 -4.79 -15.73
N VAL A 252 -17.08 -6.04 -16.17
CA VAL A 252 -16.04 -6.69 -16.99
C VAL A 252 -16.67 -7.19 -18.29
N THR A 253 -16.03 -6.85 -19.38
CA THR A 253 -16.32 -7.40 -20.70
C THR A 253 -15.19 -8.32 -21.13
N GLY A 254 -15.52 -9.37 -21.88
CA GLY A 254 -14.53 -10.32 -22.35
C GLY A 254 -15.10 -11.33 -23.31
N THR A 255 -14.32 -12.37 -23.58
CA THR A 255 -14.72 -13.52 -24.40
C THR A 255 -14.68 -14.78 -23.57
N VAL A 256 -15.63 -15.67 -23.84
CA VAL A 256 -15.57 -17.07 -23.43
C VAL A 256 -15.21 -17.87 -24.67
N SER A 257 -14.00 -18.41 -24.69
CA SER A 257 -13.58 -19.37 -25.70
C SER A 257 -14.12 -20.74 -25.32
N VAL A 258 -14.89 -21.33 -26.22
CA VAL A 258 -15.49 -22.65 -26.06
C VAL A 258 -14.65 -23.63 -26.85
N SER A 259 -14.05 -24.58 -26.16
CA SER A 259 -13.24 -25.63 -26.77
C SER A 259 -13.83 -27.00 -26.46
N VAL A 260 -13.73 -27.92 -27.42
CA VAL A 260 -14.10 -29.32 -27.20
C VAL A 260 -12.83 -30.13 -27.03
N LEU A 261 -12.82 -30.96 -26.01
CA LEU A 261 -11.78 -31.96 -25.84
C LEU A 261 -12.21 -33.27 -26.50
N ASP A 262 -11.45 -33.70 -27.49
CA ASP A 262 -11.59 -35.01 -28.13
C ASP A 262 -10.26 -35.77 -28.00
N ARG A 263 -10.28 -36.91 -27.29
CA ARG A 263 -9.14 -37.84 -27.18
C ARG A 263 -7.79 -37.15 -26.89
N ASP A 264 -7.79 -36.25 -25.91
CA ASP A 264 -6.63 -35.48 -25.43
C ASP A 264 -6.20 -34.27 -26.30
N ASP A 265 -6.86 -34.01 -27.43
CA ASP A 265 -6.66 -32.79 -28.21
C ASP A 265 -7.76 -31.76 -27.90
N LEU A 266 -7.35 -30.53 -27.56
CA LEU A 266 -8.24 -29.40 -27.35
C LEU A 266 -8.46 -28.67 -28.67
N GLN A 267 -9.69 -28.66 -29.18
CA GLN A 267 -10.05 -27.89 -30.38
C GLN A 267 -10.98 -26.73 -30.03
N GLU A 268 -10.53 -25.51 -30.32
CA GLU A 268 -11.38 -24.32 -30.20
C GLU A 268 -12.55 -24.43 -31.18
N ALA A 269 -13.77 -24.31 -30.66
CA ALA A 269 -14.99 -24.44 -31.45
C ALA A 269 -15.51 -23.05 -31.87
N PHE A 270 -15.69 -22.15 -30.91
CA PHE A 270 -16.16 -20.78 -31.14
C PHE A 270 -15.95 -19.91 -29.89
N GLN A 271 -16.16 -18.59 -30.05
CA GLN A 271 -16.07 -17.62 -28.97
C GLN A 271 -17.40 -16.90 -28.76
N ILE A 272 -17.73 -16.62 -27.50
CA ILE A 272 -18.91 -15.84 -27.10
C ILE A 272 -18.45 -14.60 -26.35
N GLY A 273 -18.85 -13.40 -26.78
CA GLY A 273 -18.64 -12.19 -25.98
C GLY A 273 -19.52 -12.21 -24.73
N TYR A 274 -18.97 -11.85 -23.57
CA TYR A 274 -19.72 -11.66 -22.33
C TYR A 274 -19.57 -10.24 -21.80
N SER A 275 -20.57 -9.81 -21.06
CA SER A 275 -20.56 -8.60 -20.25
C SER A 275 -21.17 -8.96 -18.90
N ALA A 276 -20.39 -8.80 -17.84
CA ALA A 276 -20.76 -9.08 -16.46
C ALA A 276 -20.64 -7.82 -15.60
#